data_AF-A0A937P4D7-F1
#
_entry.id   AF-A0A937P4D7-F1
#
_cell.length_a   1.000
_cell.length_b   1.000
_cell.length_c   1.000
_cell.angle_alpha   90.00
_cell.angle_beta   90.00
_cell.angle_gamma   90.00
#
_symmetry.space_group_name_H-M   'P 1'
#
loop_
_entity.id
_entity.type
_entity.pdbx_description
1 polymer ?
#
loop_
_entity_poly.entity_id
_entity_poly.type
_entity_poly.pdbx_seq_one_letter_code
_entity_poly.pdbx_strand_id
1 'polypeptide(L)' 'IYVKKGKKVKEGDKLLILEAMKMKNDIVSPVNGTIKKINVKEGSRVTKKDILIELI' A
#
# COMPACT_ATOMS: atom_id res chain seq x y z
N ILE A 1 1.39 6.37 4.72
CA ILE A 1 1.31 5.95 3.30
C ILE A 1 2.45 6.64 2.55
N TYR A 2 3.27 5.91 1.78
CA TYR A 2 4.52 6.44 1.20
C TYR A 2 4.44 6.74 -0.31
N VAL A 3 3.27 6.51 -0.91
CA VAL A 3 3.04 6.68 -2.35
C VAL A 3 1.79 7.52 -2.60
N LYS A 4 1.69 8.05 -3.82
CA LYS A 4 0.53 8.83 -4.29
C LYS A 4 0.05 8.28 -5.63
N LYS A 5 -1.21 8.54 -5.98
CA LYS A 5 -1.77 8.22 -7.30
C LYS A 5 -0.86 8.75 -8.41
N GLY A 6 -0.61 7.93 -9.42
CA GLY A 6 0.26 8.24 -10.56
C GLY A 6 1.76 8.06 -10.30
N LYS A 7 2.19 7.70 -9.08
CA LYS A 7 3.61 7.39 -8.81
C LYS A 7 3.98 6.05 -9.47
N LYS A 8 5.09 6.03 -10.21
CA LYS A 8 5.73 4.78 -10.65
C LYS A 8 6.42 4.11 -9.46
N VAL A 9 6.26 2.80 -9.35
CA VAL A 9 6.87 1.96 -8.31
C VAL A 9 7.55 0.77 -8.95
N LYS A 10 8.61 0.28 -8.30
CA LYS A 10 9.30 -0.95 -8.65
C LYS A 10 8.91 -2.07 -7.69
N GLU A 11 9.11 -3.31 -8.11
CA GLU A 11 9.04 -4.46 -7.21
C GLU A 11 9.93 -4.21 -5.97
N GLY A 12 9.38 -4.47 -4.79
CA GLY A 12 10.03 -4.19 -3.50
C GLY A 12 9.86 -2.77 -2.98
N ASP A 13 9.34 -1.82 -3.76
CA ASP A 13 9.10 -0.46 -3.26
C ASP A 13 8.06 -0.46 -2.15
N LYS A 14 8.39 0.20 -1.03
CA LYS A 14 7.48 0.36 0.11
C LYS A 14 6.29 1.25 -0.25
N LEU A 15 5.08 0.71 -0.09
CA LEU A 15 3.83 1.40 -0.40
C LEU A 15 3.20 2.03 0.84
N LEU A 16 3.04 1.23 1.90
CA LEU A 16 2.49 1.65 3.19
C LEU A 16 2.97 0.73 4.31
N ILE A 17 2.73 1.13 5.55
CA ILE A 17 2.90 0.28 6.73
C ILE A 17 1.50 -0.09 7.24
N LEU A 18 1.31 -1.37 7.50
CA LEU A 18 0.17 -1.90 8.21
C LEU A 18 0.55 -2.10 9.67
N GLU A 19 -0.21 -1.53 10.59
CA GLU A 19 -0.08 -1.83 12.02
C GLU A 19 -1.12 -2.86 12.44
N ALA A 20 -0.66 -4.01 12.89
CA ALA A 20 -1.50 -5.11 13.37
C ALA A 20 -0.93 -5.67 14.67
N MET A 21 -1.72 -5.68 15.75
CA MET A 21 -1.33 -6.24 17.05
C MET A 21 0.03 -5.74 17.57
N LYS A 22 0.28 -4.42 17.49
CA LYS A 22 1.55 -3.74 17.83
C LYS A 22 2.74 -4.08 16.92
N MET A 23 2.54 -4.89 15.87
CA MET A 23 3.53 -5.14 14.84
C MET A 23 3.31 -4.23 13.64
N LYS A 24 4.40 -3.72 13.08
CA LYS A 24 4.40 -2.93 11.84
C LYS A 24 4.89 -3.81 10.72
N ASN A 25 4.03 -4.03 9.73
CA ASN A 25 4.33 -4.79 8.53
C ASN A 25 4.45 -3.86 7.34
N ASP A 26 5.58 -3.93 6.65
CA ASP A 26 5.78 -3.20 5.41
C ASP A 26 5.00 -3.89 4.28
N ILE A 27 4.13 -3.13 3.61
CA ILE A 27 3.49 -3.57 2.38
C ILE A 27 4.31 -3.00 1.22
N VAL A 28 4.96 -3.90 0.50
CA VAL A 28 5.80 -3.58 -0.67
C VAL A 28 5.06 -3.89 -1.98
N SER A 29 5.50 -3.26 -3.07
CA SER A 29 4.96 -3.58 -4.39
C SER A 29 5.43 -4.96 -4.83
N PRO A 30 4.52 -5.85 -5.26
CA PRO A 30 4.90 -7.18 -5.77
C PRO A 30 5.44 -7.13 -7.20
N VAL A 31 5.25 -6.01 -7.91
CA VAL A 31 5.63 -5.85 -9.32
C VAL A 31 6.03 -4.40 -9.60
N ASN A 32 6.66 -4.19 -10.75
CA ASN A 32 6.80 -2.86 -11.33
C ASN A 32 5.44 -2.37 -11.85
N GLY A 33 5.12 -1.09 -11.64
CA GLY A 33 3.85 -0.54 -12.10
C GLY A 33 3.64 0.92 -11.70
N THR A 34 2.41 1.39 -11.85
CA THR A 34 2.00 2.75 -11.44
C THR A 34 0.82 2.69 -10.48
N ILE A 35 0.84 3.50 -9.42
CA ILE A 35 -0.28 3.59 -8.48
C ILE A 35 -1.53 4.11 -9.19
N LYS A 36 -2.51 3.23 -9.42
CA LYS A 36 -3.81 3.56 -10.01
C LYS A 36 -4.71 4.26 -8.99
N LYS A 37 -4.79 3.68 -7.79
CA LYS A 37 -5.68 4.11 -6.73
C LYS A 37 -5.15 3.68 -5.37
N ILE A 38 -5.39 4.53 -4.37
CA ILE A 38 -5.17 4.24 -2.96
C ILE A 38 -6.54 4.28 -2.29
N ASN A 39 -6.99 3.16 -1.76
CA ASN A 39 -8.34 3.00 -1.19
C ASN A 39 -8.38 3.27 0.33
N VAL A 40 -7.24 3.62 0.93
CA VAL A 40 -7.08 3.83 2.36
C VAL A 40 -6.43 5.18 2.67
N LYS A 41 -6.68 5.69 3.87
CA LYS A 41 -6.02 6.87 4.44
C LYS A 41 -5.23 6.48 5.67
N GLU A 42 -4.31 7.34 6.09
CA GLU A 42 -3.61 7.15 7.37
C GLU A 42 -4.60 7.04 8.54
N GLY A 43 -4.35 6.09 9.44
CA GLY A 43 -5.25 5.76 10.55
C GLY A 43 -6.50 4.95 10.18
N SER A 44 -6.72 4.60 8.91
CA SER A 44 -7.86 3.77 8.51
C SER A 44 -7.75 2.37 9.11
N ARG A 45 -8.84 1.88 9.70
CA ARG A 45 -8.96 0.47 10.09
C ARG A 45 -9.25 -0.36 8.84
N VAL A 46 -8.50 -1.43 8.68
CA VAL A 46 -8.64 -2.37 7.55
C VAL A 46 -8.75 -3.79 8.08
N THR A 47 -9.45 -4.63 7.34
CA THR A 47 -9.68 -6.04 7.64
C THR A 47 -9.06 -6.93 6.58
N LYS A 48 -9.00 -8.23 6.87
CA LYS A 48 -8.50 -9.22 5.91
C LYS A 48 -9.40 -9.18 4.67
N LYS A 49 -8.77 -9.08 3.48
CA LYS A 49 -9.38 -8.93 2.13
C LYS A 49 -9.67 -7.51 1.66
N ASP A 50 -9.45 -6.48 2.48
CA ASP A 50 -9.58 -5.10 2.00
C ASP A 50 -8.51 -4.78 0.95
N ILE A 51 -8.95 -4.20 -0.17
CA ILE A 51 -8.05 -3.74 -1.22
C ILE A 51 -7.45 -2.41 -0.78
N LEU A 52 -6.14 -2.39 -0.55
CA LEU A 52 -5.45 -1.19 -0.07
C LEU A 52 -5.01 -0.28 -1.23
N ILE A 53 -4.36 -0.86 -2.24
CA ILE A 53 -3.77 -0.16 -3.38
C ILE A 53 -4.02 -0.97 -4.65
N GLU A 54 -4.32 -0.27 -5.74
CA GLU A 54 -4.41 -0.83 -7.09
C GLU A 54 -3.24 -0.32 -7.93
N LEU A 55 -2.63 -1.23 -8.70
CA LEU A 55 -1.55 -0.95 -9.65
C LEU A 55 -2.06 -1.11 -11.10
N ILE A 56 -1.46 -0.37 -12.03
CA ILE A 56 -1.51 -0.62 -13.48
C ILE A 56 -0.11 -0.85 -14.03
#